data_AF-K1S973-F1
#
_entry.id   AF-K1S973-F1
#
_cell.length_a   1.000
_cell.length_b   1.000
_cell.length_c   1.000
_cell.angle_alpha   90.00
_cell.angle_beta   90.00
_cell.angle_gamma   90.00
#
_symmetry.space_group_name_H-M   'P 1'
#
loop_
_entity.id
_entity.type
_entity.pdbx_description
1 polymer ?
#
loop_
_entity_poly.entity_id
_entity_poly.type
_entity_poly.pdbx_seq_one_letter_code
_entity_poly.pdbx_strand_id
1 'polypeptide(L)'
;MAGFYLNFIVNKSQDIIKDTHNERVAEKAKTIIRGTIYAEGGEKLAYTDTNSTEEDLSDDTRKYPYGKTFAQVIGYSTKGFTGLEQRCNSDLSTEGTTEIEKIANDFSNTTVSGCNVYTTLNVKLQKEAYESIGSDKGAVFIMDPSTGAVLTTASKPSFNPEKLDKIWDDISTDNE
;
A
#
# COMPACT_ATOMS: atom_id res chain seq x y z
N MET A 1 12.78 -4.50 -34.74
CA MET A 1 12.48 -3.42 -33.77
C MET A 1 11.04 -3.47 -33.26
N ALA A 2 10.02 -3.54 -34.13
CA ALA A 2 8.61 -3.60 -33.71
C ALA A 2 8.25 -4.79 -32.78
N GLY A 3 8.81 -5.98 -33.02
CA GLY A 3 8.56 -7.16 -32.17
C GLY A 3 9.09 -7.04 -30.73
N PHE A 4 10.24 -6.38 -30.53
CA PHE A 4 10.77 -6.07 -29.19
C PHE A 4 9.90 -5.04 -28.48
N TYR A 5 9.39 -4.05 -29.21
CA TYR A 5 8.50 -3.03 -28.65
C TYR A 5 7.15 -3.61 -28.23
N LEU A 6 6.55 -4.48 -29.06
CA LEU A 6 5.33 -5.22 -28.70
C LEU A 6 5.54 -6.16 -27.51
N ASN A 7 6.66 -6.91 -27.48
CA ASN A 7 6.99 -7.76 -26.33
C ASN A 7 7.20 -6.93 -25.05
N PHE A 8 7.83 -5.76 -25.17
CA PHE A 8 8.01 -4.84 -24.05
C PHE A 8 6.68 -4.34 -23.52
N ILE A 9 5.77 -3.87 -24.39
CA ILE A 9 4.46 -3.37 -23.99
C ILE A 9 3.61 -4.46 -23.34
N VAL A 10 3.56 -5.67 -23.92
CA VAL A 10 2.65 -6.71 -23.42
C VAL A 10 3.18 -7.40 -22.18
N ASN A 11 4.48 -7.71 -22.12
CA ASN A 11 5.03 -8.54 -21.04
C ASN A 11 5.83 -7.74 -20.01
N LYS A 12 6.72 -6.83 -20.44
CA LYS A 12 7.69 -6.18 -19.52
C LYS A 12 7.19 -4.88 -18.89
N SER A 13 6.25 -4.20 -19.55
CA SER A 13 5.77 -2.89 -19.09
C SER A 13 5.14 -2.98 -17.70
N GLN A 14 4.35 -4.04 -17.46
CA GLN A 14 3.69 -4.31 -16.19
C GLN A 14 4.71 -4.53 -15.07
N ASP A 15 5.81 -5.22 -15.33
CA ASP A 15 6.86 -5.47 -14.35
C ASP A 15 7.62 -4.19 -13.99
N ILE A 16 7.92 -3.34 -14.98
CA ILE A 16 8.62 -2.07 -14.77
C ILE A 16 7.75 -1.05 -14.02
N ILE A 17 6.43 -1.08 -14.22
CA ILE A 17 5.49 -0.23 -13.47
C ILE A 17 5.36 -0.71 -12.02
N LYS A 18 5.50 -2.02 -11.77
CA LYS A 18 5.42 -2.62 -10.42
C LYS A 18 6.72 -2.55 -9.63
N ASP A 19 7.84 -2.20 -10.26
CA ASP A 19 9.13 -2.07 -9.57
C ASP A 19 9.11 -0.91 -8.56
N THR A 20 9.47 -1.24 -7.32
CA THR A 20 9.55 -0.30 -6.19
C THR A 20 10.63 0.75 -6.33
N HIS A 21 11.65 0.51 -7.16
CA HIS A 21 12.77 1.45 -7.36
C HIS A 21 12.50 2.45 -8.49
N ASN A 22 11.31 2.41 -9.11
CA ASN A 22 10.98 3.29 -10.22
C ASN A 22 10.42 4.63 -9.73
N GLU A 23 11.31 5.63 -9.59
CA GLU A 23 10.94 6.98 -9.13
C GLU A 23 9.86 7.64 -9.99
N ARG A 24 9.81 7.35 -11.31
CA ARG A 24 8.80 7.91 -12.21
C ARG A 24 7.38 7.45 -11.86
N VAL A 25 7.24 6.20 -11.40
CA VAL A 25 5.96 5.66 -10.97
C VAL A 25 5.58 6.25 -9.62
N ALA A 26 6.55 6.43 -8.72
CA ALA A 26 6.34 7.08 -7.42
C ALA A 26 5.89 8.55 -7.56
N GLU A 27 6.47 9.31 -8.50
CA GLU A 27 6.04 10.69 -8.80
C GLU A 27 4.62 10.74 -9.39
N LYS A 28 4.29 9.85 -10.32
CA LYS A 28 2.90 9.73 -10.83
C LYS A 28 1.90 9.30 -9.76
N ALA A 29 2.34 8.57 -8.74
CA ALA A 29 1.47 8.20 -7.63
C ALA A 29 1.09 9.40 -6.74
N LYS A 30 1.84 10.52 -6.78
CA LYS A 30 1.48 11.76 -6.07
C LYS A 30 0.34 12.54 -6.74
N THR A 31 0.02 12.24 -8.00
CA THR A 31 -1.06 12.91 -8.73
C THR A 31 -2.37 12.12 -8.70
N ILE A 32 -2.44 11.03 -7.92
CA ILE A 32 -3.57 10.10 -7.87
C ILE A 32 -3.95 9.91 -6.40
N ILE A 33 -5.23 10.02 -6.07
CA ILE A 33 -5.72 9.72 -4.73
C ILE A 33 -5.66 8.20 -4.54
N ARG A 34 -4.63 7.73 -3.82
CA ARG A 34 -4.40 6.29 -3.62
C ARG A 34 -5.57 5.64 -2.86
N GLY A 35 -6.02 4.48 -3.33
CA GLY A 35 -7.16 3.77 -2.78
C GLY A 35 -7.00 3.35 -1.31
N THR A 36 -8.10 3.13 -0.61
CA THR A 36 -8.14 2.75 0.81
C THR A 36 -8.02 1.24 0.97
N ILE A 37 -7.22 0.80 1.94
CA ILE A 37 -7.14 -0.61 2.36
C ILE A 37 -8.07 -0.79 3.55
N TYR A 38 -8.99 -1.75 3.44
CA TYR A 38 -9.99 -2.08 4.46
C TYR A 38 -9.73 -3.44 5.10
N ALA A 39 -10.04 -3.54 6.39
CA ALA A 39 -10.20 -4.79 7.11
C ALA A 39 -11.52 -5.48 6.74
N GLU A 40 -11.68 -6.73 7.17
CA GLU A 40 -12.92 -7.51 6.94
C GLU A 40 -14.16 -6.81 7.51
N GLY A 41 -14.03 -6.13 8.65
CA GLY A 41 -15.10 -5.38 9.31
C GLY A 41 -15.37 -3.98 8.72
N GLY A 42 -14.67 -3.61 7.64
CA GLY A 42 -14.79 -2.29 7.01
C GLY A 42 -13.97 -1.18 7.67
N GLU A 43 -13.14 -1.50 8.66
CA GLU A 43 -12.23 -0.53 9.25
C GLU A 43 -11.11 -0.15 8.28
N LYS A 44 -10.74 1.14 8.24
CA LYS A 44 -9.66 1.64 7.38
C LYS A 44 -8.30 1.29 7.97
N LEU A 45 -7.54 0.46 7.25
CA LEU A 45 -6.19 0.03 7.60
C LEU A 45 -5.12 1.00 7.08
N ALA A 46 -5.31 1.52 5.87
CA ALA A 46 -4.51 2.60 5.29
C ALA A 46 -5.38 3.43 4.33
N TYR A 47 -5.26 4.75 4.37
CA TYR A 47 -6.00 5.64 3.48
C TYR A 47 -5.22 6.92 3.19
N THR A 48 -5.58 7.62 2.13
CA THR A 48 -5.01 8.93 1.79
C THR A 48 -5.88 10.01 2.42
N ASP A 49 -5.26 10.87 3.22
CA ASP A 49 -5.90 12.04 3.81
C ASP A 49 -5.63 13.24 2.91
N THR A 50 -6.69 13.74 2.27
CA THR A 50 -6.65 14.82 1.27
C THR A 50 -6.87 16.21 1.88
N ASN A 51 -6.84 16.33 3.22
CA ASN A 51 -7.03 17.60 3.96
C ASN A 51 -8.22 18.46 3.46
N SER A 52 -9.28 17.82 2.95
CA SER A 52 -10.47 18.48 2.39
C SER A 52 -10.27 19.28 1.09
N THR A 53 -9.20 19.03 0.34
CA THR A 53 -8.96 19.66 -0.98
C THR A 53 -8.66 18.59 -2.03
N GLU A 54 -9.69 18.06 -2.68
CA GLU A 54 -9.53 17.03 -3.74
C GLU A 54 -8.90 17.59 -5.05
N GLU A 55 -8.65 18.91 -5.11
CA GLU A 55 -8.05 19.61 -6.26
C GLU A 55 -6.53 19.83 -6.12
N ASP A 56 -5.99 19.83 -4.91
CA ASP A 56 -4.56 20.03 -4.64
C ASP A 56 -4.01 18.86 -3.83
N LEU A 57 -3.41 17.89 -4.52
CA LEU A 57 -2.82 16.69 -3.93
C LEU A 57 -1.39 16.91 -3.42
N SER A 58 -0.91 18.17 -3.37
CA SER A 58 0.47 18.46 -2.97
C SER A 58 0.74 18.21 -1.48
N ASP A 59 -0.29 18.16 -0.65
CA ASP A 59 -0.22 17.89 0.79
C ASP A 59 -0.83 16.53 1.20
N ASP A 60 -1.30 15.74 0.23
CA ASP A 60 -1.87 14.41 0.44
C ASP A 60 -0.90 13.52 1.22
N THR A 61 -1.36 13.00 2.35
CA THR A 61 -0.54 12.15 3.20
C THR A 61 -1.19 10.78 3.39
N ARG A 62 -0.43 9.72 3.18
CA ARG A 62 -0.86 8.35 3.49
C ARG A 62 -0.91 8.14 5.01
N LYS A 63 -2.10 7.83 5.54
CA LYS A 63 -2.34 7.58 6.97
C LYS A 63 -2.47 6.09 7.26
N TYR A 64 -1.97 5.69 8.43
CA TYR A 64 -1.98 4.30 8.92
C TYR A 64 -2.53 4.28 10.35
N PRO A 65 -3.87 4.23 10.53
CA PRO A 65 -4.52 4.43 11.84
C PRO A 65 -4.06 3.49 12.94
N TYR A 66 -3.63 2.29 12.57
CA TYR A 66 -3.19 1.26 13.52
C TYR A 66 -1.67 1.17 13.67
N GLY A 67 -0.91 2.04 13.00
CA GLY A 67 0.55 2.16 13.10
C GLY A 67 1.27 0.80 13.13
N LYS A 68 1.95 0.52 14.25
CA LYS A 68 2.80 -0.67 14.42
C LYS A 68 2.06 -2.00 14.33
N THR A 69 0.78 -2.05 14.66
CA THR A 69 0.01 -3.30 14.77
C THR A 69 -0.13 -4.00 13.41
N PHE A 70 -0.19 -3.23 12.33
CA PHE A 70 -0.38 -3.73 10.96
C PHE A 70 0.79 -3.41 10.02
N ALA A 71 1.83 -2.71 10.51
CA ALA A 71 2.92 -2.21 9.69
C ALA A 71 3.61 -3.29 8.85
N GLN A 72 3.81 -4.49 9.41
CA GLN A 72 4.48 -5.60 8.74
C GLN A 72 3.66 -6.19 7.57
N VAL A 73 2.34 -6.02 7.61
CA VAL A 73 1.41 -6.62 6.65
C VAL A 73 1.04 -5.63 5.58
N ILE A 74 0.59 -4.44 6.01
CA ILE A 74 0.24 -3.34 5.13
C ILE A 74 1.50 -2.83 4.43
N GLY A 75 2.59 -2.69 5.18
CA GLY A 75 3.81 -2.02 4.72
C GLY A 75 3.73 -0.51 4.87
N TYR A 76 4.48 0.18 4.02
CA TYR A 76 4.54 1.62 3.89
C TYR A 76 4.63 2.02 2.42
N SER A 77 4.39 3.30 2.14
CA SER A 77 4.43 3.89 0.79
C SER A 77 5.38 5.08 0.65
N THR A 78 5.99 5.55 1.75
CA THR A 78 6.66 6.86 1.80
C THR A 78 8.08 6.85 1.20
N LYS A 79 8.81 5.74 1.34
CA LYS A 79 10.17 5.54 0.81
C LYS A 79 10.22 4.28 -0.06
N GLY A 80 9.28 4.21 -1.01
CA GLY A 80 8.97 2.98 -1.75
C GLY A 80 7.79 2.23 -1.14
N PHE A 81 7.49 1.06 -1.68
CA PHE A 81 6.34 0.26 -1.29
C PHE A 81 6.76 -1.07 -0.68
N THR A 82 6.07 -1.52 0.37
CA THR A 82 6.26 -2.85 0.97
C THR A 82 4.93 -3.51 1.28
N GLY A 83 4.92 -4.81 1.58
CA GLY A 83 3.71 -5.51 2.02
C GLY A 83 2.54 -5.43 1.03
N LEU A 84 1.34 -5.21 1.54
CA LEU A 84 0.14 -5.00 0.72
C LEU A 84 0.21 -3.73 -0.12
N GLU A 85 0.87 -2.67 0.36
CA GLU A 85 1.06 -1.43 -0.42
C GLU A 85 1.85 -1.69 -1.70
N GLN A 86 2.84 -2.59 -1.68
CA GLN A 86 3.56 -3.02 -2.88
C GLN A 86 2.73 -3.98 -3.73
N ARG A 87 2.15 -5.01 -3.09
CA ARG A 87 1.43 -6.08 -3.80
C ARG A 87 0.22 -5.55 -4.56
N CYS A 88 -0.49 -4.59 -3.98
CA CYS A 88 -1.67 -3.97 -4.54
C CYS A 88 -1.36 -2.60 -5.16
N ASN A 89 -0.08 -2.25 -5.39
CA ASN A 89 0.29 -0.92 -5.89
C ASN A 89 -0.44 -0.58 -7.21
N SER A 90 -0.58 -1.55 -8.11
CA SER A 90 -1.34 -1.33 -9.35
C SER A 90 -2.78 -0.97 -9.05
N ASP A 91 -3.47 -1.71 -8.19
CA ASP A 91 -4.90 -1.49 -7.94
C ASP A 91 -5.12 -0.20 -7.14
N LEU A 92 -4.24 0.06 -6.16
CA LEU A 92 -4.29 1.26 -5.31
C LEU A 92 -3.97 2.55 -6.06
N SER A 93 -3.27 2.48 -7.20
CA SER A 93 -2.89 3.63 -8.02
C SER A 93 -3.55 3.66 -9.40
N THR A 94 -4.35 2.65 -9.76
CA THR A 94 -5.02 2.59 -11.05
C THR A 94 -6.52 2.69 -10.86
N GLU A 95 -7.18 3.42 -11.75
CA GLU A 95 -8.63 3.38 -11.86
C GLU A 95 -9.11 1.97 -12.16
N GLY A 96 -10.28 1.61 -11.62
CA GLY A 96 -11.02 0.41 -12.02
C GLY A 96 -11.63 0.51 -13.42
N THR A 97 -11.11 1.39 -14.28
CA THR A 97 -11.64 1.74 -15.60
C THR A 97 -10.85 1.04 -16.71
N THR A 98 -11.54 0.80 -17.82
CA THR A 98 -10.98 0.12 -19.00
C THR A 98 -9.87 0.99 -19.61
N GLU A 99 -8.84 0.42 -20.26
CA GLU A 99 -7.73 1.22 -20.84
C GLU A 99 -8.18 2.37 -21.78
N ILE A 100 -9.37 2.28 -22.35
CA ILE A 100 -9.98 3.32 -23.20
C ILE A 100 -10.47 4.52 -22.39
N GLU A 101 -11.00 4.31 -21.18
CA GLU A 101 -11.47 5.38 -20.28
C GLU A 101 -10.29 6.15 -19.69
N LYS A 102 -9.16 5.48 -19.43
CA LYS A 102 -7.91 6.12 -19.01
C LYS A 102 -7.41 7.17 -20.00
N ILE A 103 -7.53 6.91 -21.31
CA ILE A 103 -7.14 7.86 -22.36
C ILE A 103 -8.06 9.10 -22.36
N ALA A 104 -9.35 8.91 -22.09
CA ALA A 104 -10.31 10.01 -21.99
C ALA A 104 -10.13 10.86 -20.72
N ASN A 105 -9.81 10.21 -19.59
CA ASN A 105 -9.53 10.87 -18.31
C ASN A 105 -8.18 11.60 -18.30
N ASP A 106 -7.13 11.03 -18.92
CA ASP A 106 -5.84 11.72 -19.15
C ASP A 106 -6.02 13.04 -19.94
N PHE A 107 -7.04 13.13 -20.80
CA PHE A 107 -7.37 14.34 -21.56
C PHE A 107 -8.27 15.32 -20.80
N SER A 108 -8.93 14.86 -19.73
CA SER A 108 -9.97 15.60 -18.99
C SER A 108 -9.50 16.13 -17.63
N ASN A 109 -8.24 15.93 -17.25
CA ASN A 109 -7.60 16.50 -16.05
C ASN A 109 -8.40 16.29 -14.74
N THR A 110 -9.17 15.19 -14.69
CA THR A 110 -10.04 14.86 -13.56
C THR A 110 -9.23 14.10 -12.52
N THR A 111 -9.30 14.50 -11.25
CA THR A 111 -8.57 13.82 -10.17
C THR A 111 -8.97 12.36 -10.10
N VAL A 112 -8.00 11.50 -10.36
CA VAL A 112 -8.17 10.06 -10.48
C VAL A 112 -8.02 9.43 -9.09
N SER A 113 -9.00 8.63 -8.65
CA SER A 113 -8.90 7.85 -7.41
C SER A 113 -8.66 6.37 -7.71
N GLY A 114 -7.70 5.76 -7.00
CA GLY A 114 -7.37 4.35 -7.13
C GLY A 114 -8.40 3.42 -6.47
N CYS A 115 -8.37 2.13 -6.82
CA CYS A 115 -9.28 1.14 -6.26
C CYS A 115 -9.03 0.87 -4.78
N ASN A 116 -10.12 0.61 -4.06
CA ASN A 116 -10.06 0.15 -2.68
C ASN A 116 -9.73 -1.35 -2.61
N VAL A 117 -8.93 -1.74 -1.61
CA VAL A 117 -8.55 -3.13 -1.37
C VAL A 117 -9.22 -3.61 -0.09
N TYR A 118 -9.98 -4.70 -0.17
CA TYR A 118 -10.61 -5.33 0.99
C TYR A 118 -9.82 -6.56 1.39
N THR A 119 -9.39 -6.61 2.65
CA THR A 119 -8.62 -7.72 3.22
C THR A 119 -9.48 -8.58 4.13
N THR A 120 -9.02 -9.80 4.41
CA THR A 120 -9.64 -10.69 5.40
C THR A 120 -9.14 -10.44 6.82
N LEU A 121 -8.30 -9.42 7.02
CA LEU A 121 -7.71 -9.15 8.32
C LEU A 121 -8.77 -8.65 9.29
N ASN A 122 -8.74 -9.18 10.50
CA ASN A 122 -9.64 -8.80 11.57
C ASN A 122 -8.92 -7.89 12.57
N VAL A 123 -9.41 -6.66 12.75
CA VAL A 123 -8.77 -5.65 13.61
C VAL A 123 -8.69 -6.09 15.06
N LYS A 124 -9.73 -6.74 15.57
CA LYS A 124 -9.79 -7.18 16.96
C LYS A 124 -8.75 -8.28 17.21
N LEU A 125 -8.75 -9.32 16.37
CA LEU A 125 -7.79 -10.43 16.49
C LEU A 125 -6.35 -9.95 16.32
N GLN A 126 -6.09 -9.03 15.39
CA GLN A 126 -4.74 -8.49 15.17
C GLN A 126 -4.23 -7.75 16.41
N LYS A 127 -5.07 -6.94 17.06
CA LYS A 127 -4.70 -6.22 18.29
C LYS A 127 -4.41 -7.20 19.43
N GLU A 128 -5.29 -8.16 19.66
CA GLU A 128 -5.12 -9.17 20.71
C GLU A 128 -3.84 -9.99 20.48
N ALA A 129 -3.58 -10.43 19.25
CA ALA A 129 -2.36 -11.16 18.90
C ALA A 129 -1.09 -10.31 19.02
N TYR A 130 -1.15 -9.03 18.65
CA TYR A 130 -0.01 -8.13 18.80
C TYR A 130 0.28 -7.85 20.28
N GLU A 131 -0.75 -7.69 21.10
CA GLU A 131 -0.61 -7.52 22.56
C GLU A 131 -0.09 -8.79 23.23
N SER A 132 -0.55 -9.98 22.80
CA SER A 132 -0.13 -11.26 23.39
C SER A 132 1.36 -11.58 23.20
N ILE A 133 2.01 -11.05 22.16
CA ILE A 133 3.47 -11.19 21.97
C ILE A 133 4.25 -10.39 23.03
N GLY A 134 3.64 -9.37 23.66
CA GLY A 134 4.28 -8.62 24.73
C GLY A 134 5.59 -7.92 24.30
N SER A 135 6.64 -8.03 25.09
CA SER A 135 7.97 -7.49 24.78
C SER A 135 8.85 -8.45 23.96
N ASP A 136 8.36 -9.65 23.68
CA ASP A 136 9.15 -10.69 23.07
C ASP A 136 9.26 -10.50 21.55
N LYS A 137 10.28 -11.14 20.96
CA LYS A 137 10.44 -11.24 19.51
C LYS A 137 9.68 -12.47 19.04
N GLY A 138 8.76 -12.30 18.10
CA GLY A 138 7.94 -13.40 17.63
C GLY A 138 6.86 -12.94 16.65
N ALA A 139 6.13 -13.91 16.11
CA ALA A 139 5.02 -13.67 15.22
C ALA A 139 3.86 -14.61 15.53
N VAL A 140 2.64 -14.14 15.29
CA VAL A 140 1.38 -14.86 15.48
C VAL A 140 0.60 -14.79 14.19
N PHE A 141 0.18 -15.96 13.71
CA PHE A 141 -0.61 -16.13 12.50
C PHE A 141 -1.90 -16.85 12.85
N ILE A 142 -3.04 -16.29 12.42
CA ILE A 142 -4.36 -16.90 12.59
C ILE A 142 -5.00 -16.96 11.22
N MET A 143 -5.46 -18.15 10.83
CA MET A 143 -6.16 -18.39 9.59
C MET A 143 -7.44 -19.18 9.85
N ASP A 144 -8.46 -18.95 9.04
CA ASP A 144 -9.63 -19.83 8.96
C ASP A 144 -9.26 -21.06 8.10
N PRO A 145 -9.28 -22.28 8.67
CA PRO A 145 -8.93 -23.49 7.94
C PRO A 145 -9.95 -23.86 6.86
N SER A 146 -11.19 -23.37 6.95
CA SER A 146 -12.27 -23.73 6.02
C SER A 146 -12.18 -22.92 4.73
N THR A 147 -11.84 -21.64 4.84
CA THR A 147 -11.77 -20.69 3.71
C THR A 147 -10.34 -20.41 3.26
N GLY A 148 -9.35 -20.70 4.10
CA GLY A 148 -7.96 -20.28 3.91
C GLY A 148 -7.73 -18.79 4.17
N ALA A 149 -8.74 -18.05 4.65
CA ALA A 149 -8.64 -16.63 4.93
C ALA A 149 -7.64 -16.37 6.07
N VAL A 150 -6.72 -15.45 5.85
CA VAL A 150 -5.76 -15.02 6.87
C VAL A 150 -6.40 -13.91 7.69
N LEU A 151 -6.68 -14.18 8.96
CA LEU A 151 -7.38 -13.27 9.86
C LEU A 151 -6.41 -12.33 10.59
N THR A 152 -5.19 -12.78 10.86
CA THR A 152 -4.19 -12.03 11.64
C THR A 152 -2.78 -12.47 11.31
N THR A 153 -1.87 -11.50 11.24
CA THR A 153 -0.44 -11.68 11.00
C THR A 153 0.33 -10.64 11.84
N ALA A 154 0.40 -10.86 13.14
CA ALA A 154 1.10 -9.97 14.06
C ALA A 154 2.58 -10.37 14.16
N SER A 155 3.49 -9.40 14.17
CA SER A 155 4.93 -9.67 14.31
C SER A 155 5.62 -8.57 15.10
N LYS A 156 6.58 -8.95 15.95
CA LYS A 156 7.46 -8.06 16.72
C LYS A 156 8.93 -8.44 16.54
N PRO A 157 9.85 -7.46 16.41
CA PRO A 157 9.61 -6.01 16.49
C PRO A 157 8.87 -5.46 15.25
N SER A 158 8.18 -4.34 15.44
CA SER A 158 7.44 -3.64 14.39
C SER A 158 7.79 -2.14 14.37
N PHE A 159 7.53 -1.47 13.26
CA PHE A 159 7.82 -0.06 13.02
C PHE A 159 6.52 0.74 12.84
N ASN A 160 6.57 2.06 12.97
CA ASN A 160 5.41 2.92 12.67
C ASN A 160 5.57 3.51 11.25
N PRO A 161 4.73 3.14 10.27
CA PRO A 161 4.82 3.66 8.91
C PRO A 161 4.75 5.18 8.81
N GLU A 162 3.97 5.84 9.68
CA GLU A 162 3.84 7.31 9.66
C GLU A 162 5.08 8.05 10.16
N LYS A 163 5.91 7.38 10.97
CA LYS A 163 7.15 7.95 11.50
C LYS A 163 8.36 7.55 10.67
N LEU A 164 8.17 6.76 9.62
CA LEU A 164 9.23 6.15 8.83
C LEU A 164 10.19 7.21 8.27
N ASP A 165 9.68 8.32 7.73
CA ASP A 165 10.51 9.40 7.19
C ASP A 165 11.49 10.00 8.18
N LYS A 166 11.11 10.06 9.47
CA LYS A 166 11.96 10.63 10.52
C LYS A 166 13.02 9.66 11.02
N ILE A 167 12.77 8.36 10.89
CA ILE A 167 13.66 7.30 11.38
C ILE A 167 14.42 6.62 10.24
N TRP A 168 14.15 6.97 8.97
CA TRP A 168 14.66 6.26 7.81
C TRP A 168 16.18 6.24 7.79
N ASP A 169 16.81 7.38 8.03
CA ASP A 169 18.27 7.49 8.02
C ASP A 169 18.91 6.62 9.11
N ASP A 170 18.29 6.54 10.29
CA ASP A 170 18.75 5.71 11.42
C ASP A 170 18.60 4.20 11.17
N ILE A 171 17.55 3.77 10.45
CA ILE A 171 17.28 2.34 10.20
C ILE A 171 17.89 1.81 8.89
N SER A 172 18.28 2.71 7.99
CA SER A 172 18.85 2.36 6.69
C SER A 172 20.38 2.41 6.65
N THR A 173 21.01 3.11 7.60
CA THR A 173 22.46 3.05 7.77
C THR A 173 22.84 1.80 8.55
N ASP A 174 23.49 0.87 7.85
CA ASP A 174 24.16 -0.25 8.49
C ASP A 174 25.45 0.29 9.14
N ASN A 175 25.39 0.57 10.44
CA ASN A 175 26.57 0.90 11.23
C ASN A 175 27.27 -0.41 11.60
N GLU A 176 27.98 -1.01 10.65
CA GLU A 176 29.09 -1.94 10.92
C GLU A 176 30.43 -1.21 10.96
#